data_AF-A0A1I7YK59-F1
#
_entry.id   AF-A0A1I7YK59-F1
#
_cell.length_a   1.000
_cell.length_b   1.000
_cell.length_c   1.000
_cell.angle_alpha   90.00
_cell.angle_beta   90.00
_cell.angle_gamma   90.00
#
_symmetry.space_group_name_H-M   'P 1'
#
loop_
_entity.id
_entity.type
_entity.pdbx_description
1 polymer ?
#
loop_
_entity_poly.entity_id
_entity_poly.type
_entity_poly.pdbx_seq_one_letter_code
_entity_poly.pdbx_strand_id
1 'polypeptide(L)'
;MVGKKFTVDNLSGAEYLASIYGTERDKVNCYFYYRVGACRFGEKCTRQHIKPVYSRTVLLKNLYKNPAFTGDAKSDNRVEHTPKLEYDE
;
A
#
# COMPACT_ATOMS: atom_id res chain seq x y z
N MET A 1 -15.07 10.67 34.01
CA MET A 1 -15.15 9.91 32.74
C MET A 1 -13.84 9.15 32.57
N VAL A 2 -13.74 7.92 33.08
CA VAL A 2 -12.52 7.11 32.95
C VAL A 2 -12.46 6.58 31.52
N GLY A 3 -11.59 7.16 30.70
CA GLY A 3 -11.25 6.61 29.39
C GLY A 3 -10.64 5.23 29.58
N LYS A 4 -11.42 4.18 29.33
CA LYS A 4 -10.90 2.82 29.25
C LYS A 4 -9.90 2.80 28.09
N LYS A 5 -8.62 2.62 28.39
CA LYS A 5 -7.63 2.23 27.38
C LYS A 5 -8.17 0.97 26.72
N PHE A 6 -8.49 1.03 25.43
CA PHE A 6 -8.84 -0.14 24.62
C PHE A 6 -7.60 -1.03 24.53
N THR A 7 -7.39 -1.88 25.53
CA THR A 7 -6.42 -2.97 25.45
C THR A 7 -7.07 -4.12 24.70
N VAL A 8 -6.33 -4.77 23.81
CA VAL A 8 -6.85 -5.83 22.92
C VAL A 8 -7.29 -7.10 23.68
N ASP A 9 -7.04 -7.14 24.98
CA ASP A 9 -7.14 -8.32 25.84
C ASP A 9 -8.55 -8.57 26.39
N ASN A 10 -9.52 -7.69 26.12
CA ASN A 10 -10.91 -7.79 26.61
C ASN A 10 -11.99 -7.72 25.50
N LEU A 11 -11.63 -7.92 24.23
CA LEU A 11 -12.60 -7.95 23.12
C LEU A 11 -13.20 -9.35 22.95
N SER A 12 -14.48 -9.41 22.58
CA SER A 12 -15.05 -10.67 22.09
C SER A 12 -14.36 -11.10 20.79
N GLY A 13 -14.42 -12.39 20.45
CA GLY A 13 -13.74 -12.93 19.26
C GLY A 13 -14.12 -12.20 17.97
N ALA A 14 -15.38 -11.81 17.82
CA ALA A 14 -15.86 -11.05 16.65
C ALA A 14 -15.30 -9.62 16.61
N GLU A 15 -15.30 -8.92 17.75
CA GLU A 15 -14.77 -7.55 17.83
C GLU A 15 -13.26 -7.51 17.64
N TYR A 16 -12.54 -8.51 18.16
CA TYR A 16 -11.10 -8.64 17.94
C TYR A 16 -10.78 -8.81 16.46
N LEU A 17 -11.47 -9.73 15.76
CA LEU A 17 -11.27 -9.94 14.32
C LEU A 17 -11.63 -8.69 13.50
N ALA A 18 -12.72 -8.00 13.84
CA ALA A 18 -13.09 -6.74 13.21
C ALA A 18 -12.02 -5.66 13.37
N SER A 19 -11.37 -5.59 14.54
CA SER A 19 -10.27 -4.63 14.79
C SER A 19 -9.01 -4.91 13.98
N ILE A 20 -8.84 -6.13 13.48
CA ILE A 20 -7.65 -6.55 12.72
C ILE A 20 -7.88 -6.43 11.22
N TYR A 21 -9.11 -6.60 10.76
CA TYR A 21 -9.43 -6.62 9.34
C TYR A 21 -8.92 -5.37 8.60
N GLY A 22 -8.15 -5.59 7.54
CA GLY A 22 -7.59 -4.49 6.74
C GLY A 22 -6.48 -3.69 7.43
N THR A 23 -5.93 -4.18 8.55
CA THR A 23 -4.76 -3.61 9.23
C THR A 23 -3.50 -4.44 8.98
N GLU A 24 -2.34 -3.94 9.38
CA GLU A 24 -1.05 -4.66 9.26
C GLU A 24 -1.01 -5.95 10.08
N ARG A 25 -1.84 -6.03 11.13
CA ARG A 25 -1.99 -7.21 12.00
C ARG A 25 -2.76 -8.34 11.32
N ASP A 26 -3.45 -8.05 10.20
CA ASP A 26 -4.11 -9.07 9.40
C ASP A 26 -3.06 -9.98 8.75
N LYS A 27 -3.07 -11.25 9.15
CA LYS A 27 -2.15 -12.27 8.65
C LYS A 27 -2.67 -12.93 7.36
N VAL A 28 -3.96 -12.82 7.07
CA VAL A 28 -4.61 -13.45 5.93
C VAL A 28 -4.59 -12.51 4.73
N ASN A 29 -5.05 -11.27 4.91
CA ASN A 29 -5.12 -10.29 3.84
C ASN A 29 -3.85 -9.45 3.76
N CYS A 30 -3.45 -9.11 2.53
CA CYS A 30 -2.33 -8.21 2.34
C CYS A 30 -2.75 -6.77 2.62
N TYR A 31 -2.25 -6.21 3.72
CA TYR A 31 -2.50 -4.83 4.09
C TYR A 31 -2.15 -3.82 2.99
N PHE A 32 -0.98 -3.97 2.35
CA PHE A 32 -0.56 -3.07 1.27
C PHE A 32 -1.53 -3.10 0.09
N TYR A 33 -1.96 -4.27 -0.32
CA TYR A 33 -2.94 -4.39 -1.40
C TYR A 33 -4.30 -3.81 -1.01
N TYR A 34 -4.77 -4.09 0.21
CA TYR A 34 -6.06 -3.61 0.69
C TYR A 34 -6.11 -2.08 0.81
N ARG A 35 -5.10 -1.46 1.43
CA ARG A 35 -5.10 0.00 1.70
C ARG A 35 -4.61 0.83 0.51
N VAL A 36 -3.57 0.38 -0.18
CA VAL A 36 -2.91 1.15 -1.27
C VAL A 36 -3.39 0.71 -2.65
N GLY A 37 -3.93 -0.51 -2.79
CA GLY A 37 -4.32 -1.08 -4.08
C GLY A 37 -3.16 -1.73 -4.86
N ALA A 38 -1.94 -1.72 -4.30
CA ALA A 38 -0.74 -2.28 -4.91
C ALA A 38 0.16 -2.96 -3.87
N CYS A 39 0.87 -4.01 -4.29
CA CYS A 39 1.79 -4.77 -3.45
C CYS A 39 3.09 -5.03 -4.22
N ARG A 40 4.24 -4.83 -3.57
CA ARG A 40 5.59 -5.05 -4.15
C ARG A 40 5.83 -6.48 -4.62
N PHE A 41 5.17 -7.45 -3.99
CA PHE A 41 5.29 -8.86 -4.34
C PHE A 41 4.38 -9.26 -5.52
N GLY A 42 3.45 -8.39 -5.91
CA GLY A 42 2.48 -8.68 -6.97
C GLY A 42 1.68 -9.95 -6.68
N GLU A 43 1.53 -10.81 -7.67
CA GLU A 43 0.79 -12.08 -7.54
C GLU A 43 1.52 -13.14 -6.72
N LYS A 44 2.83 -12.96 -6.49
CA LYS A 44 3.64 -13.87 -5.66
C LYS A 44 3.52 -13.57 -4.17
N CYS A 45 2.65 -12.62 -3.77
CA CYS A 45 2.43 -12.33 -2.36
C CYS A 45 1.87 -13.57 -1.66
N THR A 46 2.37 -13.86 -0.46
CA THR A 46 1.87 -14.97 0.38
C THR A 46 0.52 -14.66 1.01
N ARG A 47 0.18 -13.38 1.15
CA ARG A 47 -1.11 -12.90 1.67
C ARG A 47 -2.10 -12.68 0.54
N GLN A 48 -3.39 -12.73 0.86
CA GLN A 48 -4.46 -12.63 -0.13
C GLN A 48 -4.65 -11.20 -0.66
N HIS A 49 -4.85 -11.09 -1.98
CA HIS A 49 -5.17 -9.86 -2.69
C HIS A 49 -6.63 -9.92 -3.18
N ILE A 50 -7.55 -9.33 -2.40
CA ILE A 50 -8.99 -9.33 -2.75
C ILE A 50 -9.29 -8.15 -3.69
N LYS A 51 -9.59 -8.44 -4.96
CA LYS A 51 -10.06 -7.44 -5.92
C LYS A 51 -11.55 -7.15 -5.68
N PRO A 52 -11.95 -5.90 -5.41
CA PRO A 52 -13.36 -5.59 -5.25
C PRO A 52 -14.08 -5.68 -6.61
N VAL A 53 -15.30 -6.24 -6.61
CA VAL A 53 -16.14 -6.36 -7.82
C VAL A 53 -16.61 -4.98 -8.30
N TYR A 54 -16.81 -4.06 -7.37
CA TYR A 54 -17.17 -2.67 -7.62
C TYR A 54 -16.30 -1.75 -6.74
N SER A 55 -15.89 -0.61 -7.27
CA SER A 55 -15.13 0.39 -6.53
C SER A 55 -15.42 1.79 -7.06
N ARG A 56 -15.30 2.80 -6.18
CA ARG A 56 -15.33 4.21 -6.60
C ARG A 56 -13.97 4.69 -7.12
N THR A 57 -12.91 3.93 -6.84
CA THR A 57 -11.53 4.25 -7.22
C THR A 57 -11.00 3.22 -8.21
N VAL A 58 -10.24 3.69 -9.20
CA VAL A 58 -9.59 2.85 -10.22
C VAL A 58 -8.08 3.03 -10.16
N LEU A 59 -7.33 1.95 -10.43
CA LEU A 59 -5.88 1.95 -10.49
C LEU A 59 -5.42 1.76 -11.94
N LEU A 60 -4.74 2.76 -12.49
CA LEU A 60 -4.11 2.69 -13.81
C LEU A 60 -2.60 2.43 -13.64
N LYS A 61 -2.21 1.16 -13.72
CA LYS A 61 -0.81 0.77 -13.55
C LYS A 61 0.06 1.38 -14.65
N ASN A 62 1.19 1.96 -14.26
CA ASN A 62 2.21 2.43 -15.19
C ASN A 62 1.70 3.46 -16.22
N LEU A 63 0.68 4.25 -15.85
CA LEU A 63 0.07 5.25 -16.72
C LEU A 63 1.03 6.42 -17.02
N TYR A 64 1.64 6.97 -15.97
CA TYR A 64 2.55 8.11 -16.11
C TYR A 64 3.98 7.60 -16.30
N LYS A 65 4.59 7.98 -17.42
CA LYS A 65 6.01 7.83 -17.69
C LYS A 65 6.67 9.17 -17.49
N ASN A 66 7.54 9.26 -16.49
CA ASN A 66 8.25 10.50 -16.24
C ASN A 66 9.20 10.81 -17.41
N PRO A 67 9.06 11.96 -18.09
CA PRO A 67 9.84 12.30 -19.29
C PRO A 67 11.34 12.43 -19.01
N ALA A 68 11.76 12.66 -17.76
CA ALA A 68 13.18 12.64 -17.38
C ALA A 68 13.82 11.25 -17.56
N PHE A 69 13.01 10.19 -17.60
CA PHE A 69 13.47 8.80 -17.75
C PHE A 69 13.05 8.18 -19.10
N THR A 70 12.34 8.92 -19.95
CA THR A 70 12.10 8.50 -21.34
C THR A 70 13.33 8.89 -22.16
N GLY A 71 13.93 7.93 -22.87
CA GLY A 71 15.18 8.10 -23.62
C GLY A 71 15.17 9.15 -24.74
N ASP A 72 14.07 9.90 -24.85
CA ASP A 72 13.83 11.02 -25.75
C ASP A 72 14.41 12.34 -25.19
N ALA A 73 14.80 12.37 -23.90
CA ALA A 73 15.43 13.52 -23.24
C ALA A 73 16.92 13.74 -23.61
N LYS A 74 17.34 13.31 -24.80
CA LYS A 74 18.70 13.50 -25.31
C LYS A 74 18.81 14.82 -26.10
N SER A 75 18.61 15.98 -25.48
CA SER A 75 19.07 17.23 -26.09
C SER A 75 19.21 18.44 -25.17
N ASP A 76 19.15 18.32 -23.84
CA ASP A 76 19.46 19.47 -23.00
C ASP A 76 20.24 19.05 -21.76
N ASN A 77 21.33 19.77 -21.49
CA ASN A 77 22.27 19.59 -20.39
C ASN A 77 21.61 19.93 -19.05
N ARG A 78 20.55 19.21 -18.67
CA ARG A 78 19.93 19.34 -17.37
C ARG A 78 20.52 18.29 -16.44
N VAL A 79 21.43 18.79 -15.60
CA VAL A 79 22.03 18.14 -14.42
C VAL A 79 21.11 17.05 -13.86
N GLU A 80 21.63 15.82 -13.81
CA GLU A 80 21.05 14.70 -13.08
C GLU A 80 20.94 15.06 -11.60
N HIS A 81 19.87 15.75 -11.21
CA HIS A 81 19.29 15.51 -9.91
C HIS A 81 18.41 14.29 -10.07
N THR A 82 19.05 13.12 -9.99
CA THR A 82 18.42 12.03 -9.26
C THR A 82 18.10 12.64 -7.88
N PRO A 83 16.82 12.86 -7.51
CA PRO A 83 16.56 12.88 -6.08
C PRO A 83 16.94 11.46 -5.68
N LYS A 84 18.07 11.31 -4.98
CA LYS A 84 18.33 10.07 -4.25
C LYS A 84 17.02 9.78 -3.53
N LEU A 85 16.34 8.71 -3.93
CA LEU A 85 15.33 8.12 -3.08
C LEU A 85 16.12 7.45 -1.95
N GLU A 86 16.68 8.28 -1.07
CA GLU A 86 17.04 7.91 0.29
C GLU A 86 15.70 7.57 0.94
N TYR A 87 15.29 6.32 0.75
CA TYR A 87 14.43 5.68 1.73
C TYR A 87 15.35 5.42 2.91
N ASP A 88 15.17 6.20 3.98
CA ASP A 88 15.77 5.89 5.28
C ASP A 88 15.42 4.43 5.63
N GLU A 89 16.44 3.68 6.06
CA GLU A 89 16.39 2.25 6.43
C GLU A 89 15.26 1.89 7.41
#